data_AF-A0A7Y0Z2R5-F1
#
_entry.id   AF-A0A7Y0Z2R5-F1
#
_cell.length_a   1.000
_cell.length_b   1.000
_cell.length_c   1.000
_cell.angle_alpha   90.00
_cell.angle_beta   90.00
_cell.angle_gamma   90.00
#
_symmetry.space_group_name_H-M   'P 1'
#
loop_
_entity.id
_entity.type
_entity.pdbx_description
1 polymer ?
#
loop_
_entity_poly.entity_id
_entity_poly.type
_entity_poly.pdbx_seq_one_letter_code
_entity_poly.pdbx_strand_id
1 'polypeptide(L)' 'EDYIAYYNQDRISLRLNGLSPVQFRIQTLNQ' A
#
# COMPACT_ATOMS: atom_id res chain seq x y z
N GLU A 1 14.53 1.22 -12.27
CA GLU A 1 14.30 1.60 -10.86
C GLU A 1 12.81 1.80 -10.58
N ASP A 2 12.10 2.48 -11.48
CA ASP A 2 10.65 2.74 -11.40
C ASP A 2 9.77 1.49 -11.19
N TYR A 3 10.13 0.36 -11.81
CA TYR A 3 9.38 -0.89 -11.65
C TYR A 3 9.40 -1.43 -10.20
N ILE A 4 10.54 -1.34 -9.52
CA ILE A 4 10.70 -1.81 -8.13
C ILE A 4 9.95 -0.88 -7.18
N ALA A 5 10.07 0.43 -7.38
CA ALA A 5 9.36 1.43 -6.59
C ALA A 5 7.84 1.24 -6.69
N TYR A 6 7.32 1.10 -7.92
CA TYR A 6 5.91 0.83 -8.17
C TYR A 6 5.41 -0.42 -7.44
N TYR A 7 6.15 -1.53 -7.52
CA TYR A 7 5.71 -2.79 -6.89
C TYR A 7 5.71 -2.74 -5.36
N ASN A 8 6.69 -2.03 -4.77
CA ASN A 8 6.87 -1.96 -3.32
C ASN A 8 5.93 -0.96 -2.64
N GLN A 9 5.62 0.16 -3.28
CA GLN A 9 4.88 1.25 -2.65
C GLN A 9 3.47 1.47 -3.24
N ASP A 10 3.28 1.28 -4.54
CA ASP A 10 2.10 1.81 -5.24
C ASP A 10 1.14 0.72 -5.75
N ARG A 11 1.66 -0.47 -6.05
CA ARG A 11 0.93 -1.54 -6.75
C ARG A 11 -0.32 -2.01 -6.03
N ILE A 12 -0.32 -2.01 -4.70
CA ILE A 12 -1.46 -2.50 -3.91
C ILE A 12 -2.47 -1.39 -3.59
N SER A 13 -2.09 -0.12 -3.70
CA SER A 13 -2.93 1.04 -3.36
C SER A 13 -4.23 1.10 -4.16
N LEU A 14 -4.17 0.65 -5.42
CA LEU A 14 -5.34 0.50 -6.30
C LEU A 14 -6.40 -0.47 -5.78
N ARG A 15 -6.02 -1.43 -4.93
CA ARG A 15 -6.92 -2.41 -4.32
C ARG A 15 -7.33 -2.06 -2.89
N LEU A 16 -6.67 -1.08 -2.28
CA LEU A 16 -6.85 -0.69 -0.89
C LEU A 16 -7.53 0.68 -0.78
N ASN A 17 -8.43 1.01 -1.72
CA ASN A 17 -9.15 2.29 -1.76
C ASN A 17 -8.22 3.53 -1.69
N GLY A 18 -7.05 3.45 -2.33
CA GLY A 18 -6.05 4.53 -2.35
C GLY A 18 -5.06 4.51 -1.18
N LEU A 19 -5.14 3.54 -0.27
CA LEU A 19 -4.19 3.41 0.84
C LEU A 19 -2.91 2.69 0.43
N SER A 20 -1.77 3.18 0.87
CA SER A 20 -0.50 2.45 0.73
C SER A 20 -0.53 1.16 1.56
N PRO A 21 0.32 0.15 1.26
CA PRO A 21 0.40 -1.08 2.04
C PRO A 21 0.68 -0.82 3.53
N VAL A 22 1.43 0.24 3.85
CA VAL A 22 1.73 0.64 5.24
C VAL A 22 0.48 1.19 5.92
N GLN A 23 -0.26 2.09 5.26
CA GLN A 23 -1.48 2.69 5.81
C GLN A 23 -2.56 1.63 6.07
N PHE A 24 -2.71 0.66 5.16
CA PHE A 24 -3.66 -0.43 5.33
C PHE A 24 -3.34 -1.32 6.53
N ARG A 25 -2.06 -1.68 6.76
CA ARG A 25 -1.66 -2.47 7.94
C ARG A 25 -1.90 -1.75 9.26
N ILE A 26 -1.74 -0.43 9.30
CA ILE A 26 -2.01 0.36 10.51
C ILE A 26 -3.51 0.31 10.87
N GLN A 27 -4.41 0.31 9.89
CA GLN A 27 -5.85 0.18 10.15
C GLN A 27 -6.20 -1.14 10.84
N THR A 28 -5.57 -2.26 10.45
CA THR A 28 -5.83 -3.56 11.07
C THR A 28 -5.27 -3.70 12.48
N LEU A 29 -4.28 -2.89 12.86
CA LEU A 29 -3.69 -2.89 14.20
C LEU A 29 -4.47 -2.01 15.19
N ASN A 30 -5.28 -1.09 14.68
CA ASN A 30 -6.13 -0.18 15.46
C ASN A 30 -7.61 -0.62 15.49
N GLN A 31 -7.91 -1.86 15.04
CA GLN A 31 -9.19 -2.54 15.21
C GLN A 31 -9.09 -3.53 16.37
#